data_AF-A0A0R0A6K2-F1
#
_entry.id   AF-A0A0R0A6K2-F1
#
_cell.length_a   1.000
_cell.length_b   1.000
_cell.length_c   1.000
_cell.angle_alpha   90.00
_cell.angle_beta   90.00
_cell.angle_gamma   90.00
#
_symmetry.space_group_name_H-M   'P 1'
#
loop_
_entity.id
_entity.type
_entity.pdbx_description
1 polymer ?
#
loop_
_entity_poly.entity_id
_entity_poly.type
_entity_poly.pdbx_seq_one_letter_code
_entity_poly.pdbx_strand_id
1 'polypeptide(L)'
;MINLDPLRPYADLIRWGLIALLAILLLVLGYRWGAGHWKGEYAAEVAARATDNATHAATLQRLAEASAAVAAKAKAASQTLAASRRDNDTRYQEALNDAKRAERDLAAALRRGDVQLQPQWSCDSPGPGAGGVAANAGQASATGRYDSAARIVAASDADAALIDWLWNGWRADRQAVIAAGCAVEVDP
;
A
#
# COMPACT_ATOMS: atom_id res chain seq x y z
N MET A 1 -13.85 -96.93 62.77
CA MET A 1 -13.78 -95.73 63.64
C MET A 1 -14.02 -94.52 62.76
N ILE A 2 -15.21 -93.91 62.85
CA ILE A 2 -15.56 -92.73 62.07
C ILE A 2 -15.00 -91.53 62.83
N ASN A 3 -13.91 -90.95 62.31
CA ASN A 3 -13.31 -89.76 62.89
C ASN A 3 -14.08 -88.54 62.34
N LEU A 4 -15.12 -88.13 63.06
CA LEU A 4 -15.86 -86.89 62.79
C LEU A 4 -15.06 -85.76 63.43
N ASP A 5 -14.17 -85.16 62.65
CA ASP A 5 -13.46 -83.94 63.04
C ASP A 5 -14.46 -82.76 63.03
N PRO A 6 -14.94 -82.27 64.18
CA PRO A 6 -16.07 -81.33 64.26
C PRO A 6 -15.70 -79.90 63.82
N LEU A 7 -14.42 -79.64 63.55
CA LEU A 7 -13.86 -78.33 63.25
C LEU A 7 -13.66 -78.05 61.75
N ARG A 8 -13.66 -79.08 60.90
CA ARG A 8 -13.53 -78.94 59.44
C ARG A 8 -14.57 -78.00 58.78
N PRO A 9 -15.87 -78.06 59.10
CA PRO A 9 -16.85 -77.18 58.47
C PRO A 9 -16.64 -75.70 58.84
N TYR A 10 -16.10 -75.43 60.03
CA TYR A 10 -15.76 -74.06 60.46
C TYR A 10 -14.49 -73.54 59.78
N ALA A 11 -13.51 -74.40 59.52
CA ALA A 11 -12.28 -74.04 58.82
C ALA A 11 -12.55 -73.62 57.35
N ASP A 12 -13.45 -74.30 56.65
CA ASP A 12 -13.84 -73.92 55.29
C ASP A 12 -14.63 -72.59 55.27
N LEU A 13 -15.51 -72.37 56.25
CA LEU A 13 -16.24 -71.10 56.40
C LEU A 13 -15.30 -69.93 56.67
N ILE A 14 -14.30 -70.11 57.54
CA ILE A 14 -13.27 -69.09 57.81
C ILE A 14 -12.44 -68.82 56.56
N ARG A 15 -12.06 -69.86 55.81
CA ARG A 15 -11.29 -69.72 54.57
C ARG A 15 -12.04 -68.93 53.51
N TRP A 16 -13.31 -69.26 53.26
CA TRP A 16 -14.15 -68.52 52.32
C TRP A 16 -14.45 -67.10 52.79
N GLY A 17 -14.65 -66.90 54.10
CA GLY A 17 -14.80 -65.58 54.71
C GLY A 17 -13.57 -64.68 54.50
N LEU A 18 -12.36 -65.23 54.68
CA LEU A 18 -11.11 -64.51 54.42
C LEU A 18 -10.93 -64.18 52.94
N ILE A 19 -11.27 -65.10 52.03
CA ILE A 19 -11.20 -64.84 50.58
C ILE A 19 -12.17 -63.73 50.17
N ALA A 20 -13.42 -63.77 50.67
CA ALA A 20 -14.42 -62.74 50.39
C ALA A 20 -13.97 -61.36 50.92
N LEU A 21 -13.43 -61.32 52.14
CA LEU A 21 -12.92 -60.09 52.73
C LEU A 21 -11.74 -59.52 51.93
N LEU A 22 -10.83 -60.39 51.47
CA LEU A 22 -9.68 -59.99 50.66
C LEU A 22 -10.12 -59.47 49.28
N ALA A 23 -11.14 -60.10 48.66
CA ALA A 23 -11.72 -59.63 47.41
C ALA A 23 -12.41 -58.26 47.56
N ILE A 24 -13.16 -58.05 48.65
CA ILE A 24 -13.79 -56.75 48.95
C ILE A 24 -12.70 -55.68 49.17
N LEU A 25 -11.65 -56.01 49.90
CA LEU A 25 -10.57 -55.08 50.20
C LEU A 25 -9.82 -54.66 48.92
N LEU A 26 -9.55 -55.62 48.02
CA LEU A 26 -8.97 -55.33 46.69
C LEU A 26 -9.87 -54.44 45.83
N LEU A 27 -11.19 -54.69 45.83
CA LEU A 27 -12.16 -53.85 45.11
C LEU A 27 -12.18 -52.40 45.63
N VAL A 28 -12.21 -52.23 46.96
CA VAL A 28 -12.24 -50.90 47.58
C VAL A 28 -10.93 -50.14 47.34
N LEU A 29 -9.79 -50.81 47.48
CA LEU A 29 -8.49 -50.21 47.18
C LEU A 29 -8.36 -49.84 45.70
N GLY A 30 -8.73 -50.75 44.79
CA GLY A 30 -8.71 -50.52 43.35
C GLY A 30 -9.60 -49.34 42.93
N TYR A 31 -10.82 -49.26 43.47
CA TYR A 31 -11.74 -48.16 43.19
C TYR A 31 -11.22 -46.82 43.71
N ARG A 32 -10.67 -46.80 44.92
CA ARG A 32 -10.16 -45.56 45.53
C ARG A 32 -8.92 -45.03 44.80
N TRP A 33 -8.04 -45.94 44.36
CA TRP A 33 -6.86 -45.58 43.57
C TRP A 33 -7.24 -45.10 42.17
N GLY A 34 -8.11 -45.84 41.47
CA GLY A 34 -8.60 -45.46 40.14
C GLY A 34 -9.33 -44.11 40.15
N ALA A 35 -10.26 -43.91 41.09
CA ALA A 35 -11.02 -42.66 41.18
C ALA A 35 -10.11 -41.45 41.46
N GLY A 36 -9.04 -41.61 42.25
CA GLY A 36 -8.07 -40.55 42.50
C GLY A 36 -7.25 -40.21 41.25
N HIS A 37 -6.75 -41.23 40.55
CA HIS A 37 -5.97 -41.06 39.32
C HIS A 37 -6.77 -40.33 38.24
N TRP A 38 -7.98 -40.81 37.93
CA TRP A 38 -8.83 -40.23 36.90
C TRP A 38 -9.30 -38.80 37.23
N LYS A 39 -9.56 -38.49 38.51
CA LYS A 39 -9.88 -37.13 38.92
C LYS A 39 -8.69 -36.18 38.75
N GLY A 40 -7.48 -36.66 39.04
CA GLY A 40 -6.25 -35.90 38.87
C GLY A 40 -5.98 -35.58 37.40
N GLU A 41 -6.04 -36.58 36.53
CA GLU A 41 -5.89 -36.39 35.08
C GLU A 41 -6.94 -35.45 34.51
N TYR A 42 -8.22 -35.64 34.85
CA TYR A 42 -9.28 -34.77 34.37
C TYR A 42 -9.11 -33.33 34.83
N ALA A 43 -8.75 -33.10 36.09
CA ALA A 43 -8.49 -31.76 36.61
C ALA A 43 -7.29 -31.10 35.91
N ALA A 44 -6.22 -31.87 35.65
CA ALA A 44 -5.04 -31.38 34.92
C ALA A 44 -5.40 -31.04 33.46
N GLU A 45 -6.23 -31.86 32.81
CA GLU A 45 -6.67 -31.63 31.44
C GLU A 45 -7.57 -30.39 31.32
N VAL A 46 -8.49 -30.21 32.27
CA VAL A 46 -9.34 -29.01 32.35
C VAL A 46 -8.50 -27.76 32.60
N ALA A 47 -7.51 -27.83 33.49
CA ALA A 47 -6.59 -26.71 33.74
C ALA A 47 -5.75 -26.38 32.49
N ALA A 48 -5.23 -27.40 31.79
CA ALA A 48 -4.48 -27.22 30.56
C ALA A 48 -5.33 -26.55 29.47
N ARG A 49 -6.58 -26.99 29.28
CA ARG A 49 -7.52 -26.36 28.33
C ARG A 49 -7.86 -24.93 28.71
N ALA A 50 -7.99 -24.62 29.99
CA ALA A 50 -8.21 -23.25 30.45
C ALA A 50 -7.01 -22.34 30.14
N THR A 51 -5.78 -22.81 30.37
CA THR A 51 -4.56 -22.05 30.05
C THR A 51 -4.37 -21.88 28.55
N ASP A 52 -4.70 -22.90 27.75
CA ASP A 52 -4.59 -22.86 26.29
C ASP A 52 -5.60 -21.87 25.70
N ASN A 53 -6.86 -21.93 26.15
CA ASN A 53 -7.89 -20.96 25.78
C ASN A 53 -7.51 -19.52 26.14
N ALA A 54 -6.94 -19.29 27.33
CA ALA A 54 -6.47 -17.96 27.73
C ALA A 54 -5.33 -17.47 26.83
N THR A 55 -4.41 -18.35 26.45
CA THR A 55 -3.29 -18.03 25.55
C THR A 55 -3.77 -17.71 24.14
N HIS A 56 -4.73 -18.48 23.62
CA HIS A 56 -5.38 -18.19 22.34
C HIS A 56 -6.13 -16.86 22.36
N ALA A 57 -6.89 -16.57 23.42
CA ALA A 57 -7.58 -15.30 23.57
C ALA A 57 -6.60 -14.11 23.59
N ALA A 58 -5.50 -14.23 24.33
CA ALA A 58 -4.45 -13.20 24.36
C ALA A 58 -3.79 -13.01 22.98
N THR A 59 -3.57 -14.09 22.24
CA THR A 59 -3.01 -14.02 20.88
C THR A 59 -3.95 -13.33 19.91
N LEU A 60 -5.25 -13.67 19.94
CA LEU A 60 -6.27 -13.03 19.13
C LEU A 60 -6.42 -11.55 19.47
N GLN A 61 -6.33 -11.19 20.75
CA GLN A 61 -6.36 -9.80 21.19
C GLN A 61 -5.15 -9.02 20.66
N ARG A 62 -3.94 -9.56 20.75
CA ARG A 62 -2.73 -8.92 20.18
C ARG A 62 -2.83 -8.75 18.67
N LEU A 63 -3.38 -9.73 17.96
CA LEU A 63 -3.65 -9.64 16.52
C LEU A 63 -4.65 -8.53 16.21
N ALA A 64 -5.73 -8.42 16.99
CA ALA A 64 -6.72 -7.35 16.83
C ALA A 64 -6.08 -5.97 17.07
N GLU A 65 -5.30 -5.80 18.14
CA GLU A 65 -4.59 -4.56 18.45
C GLU A 65 -3.57 -4.18 17.35
N ALA A 66 -2.78 -5.15 16.87
CA ALA A 66 -1.84 -4.94 15.78
C ALA A 66 -2.54 -4.55 14.48
N SER A 67 -3.66 -5.21 14.15
CA SER A 67 -4.45 -4.90 12.96
C SER A 67 -5.06 -3.50 13.03
N ALA A 68 -5.56 -3.08 14.20
CA ALA A 68 -6.09 -1.74 14.42
C ALA A 68 -5.00 -0.68 14.30
N ALA A 69 -3.80 -0.95 14.83
CA ALA A 69 -2.66 -0.04 14.71
C ALA A 69 -2.20 0.12 13.25
N VAL A 70 -2.17 -0.97 12.47
CA VAL A 70 -1.85 -0.92 11.04
C VAL A 70 -2.93 -0.17 10.27
N ALA A 71 -4.21 -0.43 10.54
CA ALA A 71 -5.31 0.29 9.90
C ALA A 71 -5.28 1.79 10.20
N ALA A 72 -4.96 2.19 11.43
CA ALA A 72 -4.79 3.59 11.80
C ALA A 72 -3.61 4.24 11.06
N LYS A 73 -2.46 3.57 10.96
CA LYS A 73 -1.30 4.05 10.19
C LYS A 73 -1.62 4.18 8.70
N ALA A 74 -2.28 3.18 8.10
CA ALA A 74 -2.68 3.21 6.70
C ALA A 74 -3.66 4.36 6.42
N LYS A 75 -4.63 4.58 7.32
CA LYS A 75 -5.56 5.72 7.22
C LYS A 75 -4.81 7.06 7.29
N ALA A 76 -3.90 7.22 8.25
CA ALA A 76 -3.10 8.44 8.36
C ALA A 76 -2.24 8.68 7.09
N ALA A 77 -1.56 7.64 6.60
CA ALA A 77 -0.77 7.73 5.36
C ALA A 77 -1.64 8.10 4.16
N SER A 78 -2.83 7.51 4.02
CA SER A 78 -3.77 7.84 2.94
C SER A 78 -4.24 9.30 3.00
N GLN A 79 -4.46 9.84 4.20
CA GLN A 79 -4.85 11.24 4.41
C GLN A 79 -3.72 12.19 4.05
N THR A 80 -2.49 11.88 4.48
CA THR A 80 -1.29 12.65 4.11
C THR A 80 -1.06 12.64 2.61
N LEU A 81 -1.19 11.49 1.95
CA LEU A 81 -1.06 11.38 0.50
C LEU A 81 -2.15 12.19 -0.23
N ALA A 82 -3.40 12.11 0.23
CA ALA A 82 -4.49 12.89 -0.35
C ALA A 82 -4.27 14.40 -0.20
N ALA A 83 -3.76 14.86 0.95
CA ALA A 83 -3.40 16.25 1.16
C ALA A 83 -2.25 16.67 0.22
N SER A 84 -1.19 15.87 0.13
CA SER A 84 -0.05 16.14 -0.74
C SER A 84 -0.44 16.23 -2.22
N ARG A 85 -1.37 15.38 -2.69
CA ARG A 85 -1.89 15.46 -4.06
C ARG A 85 -2.66 16.76 -4.32
N ARG A 86 -3.52 17.18 -3.38
CA ARG A 86 -4.26 18.45 -3.50
C ARG A 86 -3.33 19.67 -3.55
N ASP A 87 -2.30 19.67 -2.70
CA ASP A 87 -1.30 20.75 -2.69
C ASP A 87 -0.50 20.78 -4.00
N ASN A 88 -0.13 19.60 -4.52
CA ASN A 88 0.58 19.50 -5.79
C ASN A 88 -0.28 19.98 -6.98
N ASP A 89 -1.54 19.55 -7.04
CA ASP A 89 -2.49 20.00 -8.07
C ASP A 89 -2.66 21.53 -8.02
N THR A 90 -2.76 22.11 -6.81
CA THR A 90 -2.89 23.56 -6.64
C THR A 90 -1.65 24.28 -7.18
N ARG A 91 -0.45 23.84 -6.79
CA ARG A 91 0.82 24.41 -7.28
C ARG A 91 0.96 24.27 -8.80
N TYR A 92 0.54 23.13 -9.35
CA TYR A 92 0.56 22.91 -10.79
C TYR A 92 -0.37 23.88 -11.53
N GLN A 93 -1.59 24.09 -11.02
CA GLN A 93 -2.53 25.06 -11.59
C GLN A 93 -2.03 26.51 -11.48
N GLU A 94 -1.42 26.87 -10.36
CA GLU A 94 -0.76 28.17 -10.18
C GLU A 94 0.37 28.37 -11.19
N ALA A 95 1.27 27.40 -11.32
CA ALA A 95 2.37 27.44 -12.29
C ALA A 95 1.87 27.54 -13.73
N LEU A 96 0.81 26.82 -14.10
CA LEU A 96 0.18 26.95 -15.41
C LEU A 96 -0.41 28.34 -15.66
N ASN A 97 -1.07 28.91 -14.65
CA ASN A 97 -1.65 30.26 -14.76
C ASN A 97 -0.57 31.33 -14.88
N ASP A 98 0.53 31.19 -14.14
CA ASP A 98 1.66 32.10 -14.20
C ASP A 98 2.40 31.98 -15.53
N ALA A 99 2.61 30.77 -16.05
CA ALA A 99 3.16 30.56 -17.38
C ALA A 99 2.29 31.22 -18.47
N LYS A 100 0.96 31.05 -18.41
CA LYS A 100 0.03 31.71 -19.33
C LYS A 100 0.03 33.23 -19.20
N ARG A 101 0.23 33.77 -17.99
CA ARG A 101 0.41 35.23 -17.79
C ARG A 101 1.69 35.70 -18.45
N ALA A 102 2.82 35.06 -18.14
CA ALA A 102 4.13 35.40 -18.71
C ALA A 102 4.12 35.30 -20.25
N GLU A 103 3.47 34.30 -20.82
CA GLU A 103 3.29 34.15 -22.26
C GLU A 103 2.54 35.35 -22.86
N ARG A 104 1.40 35.74 -22.28
CA ARG A 104 0.63 36.90 -22.74
C ARG A 104 1.40 38.20 -22.61
N ASP A 105 2.13 38.38 -21.52
CA ASP A 105 2.92 39.57 -21.26
C ASP A 105 4.09 39.67 -22.25
N LEU A 106 4.78 38.55 -22.52
CA LEU A 106 5.83 38.47 -23.54
C LEU A 106 5.27 38.75 -24.94
N ALA A 107 4.13 38.15 -25.31
CA ALA A 107 3.48 38.41 -26.58
C ALA A 107 3.07 39.88 -26.73
N ALA A 108 2.59 40.52 -25.65
CA ALA A 108 2.27 41.95 -25.64
C ALA A 108 3.53 42.82 -25.77
N ALA A 109 4.61 42.47 -25.06
CA ALA A 109 5.89 43.16 -25.15
C ALA A 109 6.50 43.06 -26.57
N LEU A 110 6.41 41.89 -27.20
CA LEU A 110 6.82 41.69 -28.59
C LEU A 110 5.99 42.52 -29.58
N ARG A 111 4.66 42.64 -29.36
CA ARG A 111 3.80 43.49 -30.19
C ARG A 111 4.09 44.99 -30.03
N ARG A 112 4.43 45.43 -28.82
CA ARG A 112 4.83 46.82 -28.53
C ARG A 112 6.27 47.13 -28.98
N GLY A 113 7.10 46.11 -29.16
CA GLY A 113 8.51 46.23 -29.52
C GLY A 113 9.44 46.44 -28.30
N ASP A 114 8.94 46.23 -27.09
CA ASP A 114 9.69 46.43 -25.83
C ASP A 114 10.77 45.36 -25.62
N VAL A 115 10.58 44.17 -26.20
CA VAL A 115 11.48 43.01 -26.08
C VAL A 115 11.70 42.41 -27.46
N GLN A 116 12.93 41.99 -27.76
CA GLN A 116 13.31 41.36 -29.02
C GLN A 116 13.76 39.92 -28.78
N LEU A 117 13.32 38.98 -29.63
CA LEU A 117 13.65 37.55 -29.52
C LEU A 117 15.09 37.23 -29.92
N GLN A 118 15.69 37.99 -30.85
CA GLN A 118 17.08 37.85 -31.26
C GLN A 118 17.73 39.22 -31.49
N PRO A 119 19.00 39.43 -31.04
CA PRO A 119 19.69 40.71 -31.18
C PRO A 119 19.85 41.16 -32.65
N GLN A 120 20.03 40.20 -33.57
CA GLN A 120 20.18 40.49 -35.00
C GLN A 120 18.90 40.95 -35.70
N TRP A 121 17.75 40.91 -35.02
CA TRP A 121 16.47 41.39 -35.57
C TRP A 121 16.24 42.88 -35.28
N SER A 122 17.27 43.60 -34.83
CA SER A 122 17.26 45.06 -34.77
C SER A 122 17.14 45.62 -36.18
N CYS A 123 15.93 45.99 -36.60
CA CYS A 123 15.78 47.02 -37.60
C CYS A 123 15.82 48.34 -36.85
N ASP A 124 16.88 49.14 -37.06
CA ASP A 124 16.84 50.56 -36.75
C ASP A 124 15.66 51.13 -37.54
N SER A 125 14.53 51.32 -36.88
CA SER A 125 13.38 51.96 -37.52
C SER A 125 13.82 53.38 -37.83
N PRO A 126 13.92 53.79 -39.11
CA PRO A 126 14.09 55.20 -39.40
C PRO A 126 12.89 55.92 -38.79
N GLY A 127 13.15 56.96 -38.01
CA GLY A 127 12.10 57.79 -37.42
C GLY A 127 11.09 58.23 -38.50
N PRO A 128 9.84 58.55 -38.10
CA PRO A 128 8.78 58.85 -39.05
C PRO A 128 9.23 59.90 -40.07
N GLY A 129 9.41 59.47 -41.32
CA GLY A 129 9.82 60.32 -42.45
C GLY A 129 11.20 60.08 -43.06
N ALA A 130 12.04 59.18 -42.53
CA ALA A 130 13.44 59.07 -42.96
C ALA A 130 13.81 57.86 -43.86
N GLY A 131 12.85 57.08 -44.38
CA GLY A 131 13.18 55.89 -45.18
C GLY A 131 12.30 55.72 -46.41
N GLY A 132 12.93 55.62 -47.59
CA GLY A 132 12.26 55.16 -48.81
C GLY A 132 11.66 53.76 -48.60
N VAL A 133 10.45 53.55 -49.12
CA VAL A 133 9.74 52.26 -49.05
C VAL A 133 10.63 51.15 -49.62
N ALA A 134 11.06 50.23 -48.76
CA ALA A 134 11.69 48.99 -49.20
C ALA A 134 10.70 48.21 -50.07
N ALA A 135 11.17 47.64 -51.19
CA ALA A 135 10.34 46.95 -52.19
C ALA A 135 9.43 45.84 -51.61
N ASN A 136 9.77 45.33 -50.42
CA ASN A 136 9.03 44.27 -49.73
C ASN A 136 8.19 44.78 -48.54
N ALA A 137 8.03 46.09 -48.36
CA ALA A 137 7.25 46.67 -47.25
C ALA A 137 5.79 46.15 -47.21
N GLY A 138 5.22 45.80 -48.37
CA GLY A 138 3.90 45.16 -48.45
C GLY A 138 3.84 43.75 -47.83
N GLN A 139 4.97 43.01 -47.82
CA GLN A 139 5.10 41.71 -47.16
C GLN A 139 5.27 41.85 -45.63
N ALA A 140 5.68 43.04 -45.15
CA ALA A 140 5.70 43.39 -43.72
C ALA A 140 4.36 43.97 -43.22
N SER A 141 3.31 43.90 -44.06
CA SER A 141 1.93 44.16 -43.65
C SER A 141 1.53 43.24 -42.50
N ALA A 142 0.52 43.64 -41.72
CA ALA A 142 0.03 42.85 -40.58
C ALA A 142 -0.22 41.38 -40.98
N THR A 143 -0.79 41.15 -42.18
CA THR A 143 -1.04 39.82 -42.76
C THR A 143 0.22 38.98 -42.89
N GLY A 144 1.34 39.53 -43.39
CA GLY A 144 2.60 38.79 -43.50
C GLY A 144 3.24 38.46 -42.15
N ARG A 145 3.01 39.29 -41.12
CA ARG A 145 3.43 38.99 -39.73
C ARG A 145 2.59 37.87 -39.14
N TYR A 146 1.28 37.86 -39.38
CA TYR A 146 0.39 36.77 -38.98
C TYR A 146 0.78 35.45 -39.64
N ASP A 147 1.09 35.45 -40.94
CA ASP A 147 1.52 34.24 -41.66
C ASP A 147 2.86 33.69 -41.16
N SER A 148 3.81 34.58 -40.82
CA SER A 148 5.08 34.15 -40.20
C SER A 148 4.89 33.56 -38.81
N ALA A 149 4.03 34.16 -37.98
CA ALA A 149 3.73 33.69 -36.64
C ALA A 149 3.00 32.34 -36.69
N ALA A 150 2.02 32.19 -37.60
CA ALA A 150 1.30 30.94 -37.81
C ALA A 150 2.24 29.80 -38.22
N ARG A 151 3.23 30.07 -39.07
CA ARG A 151 4.25 29.07 -39.45
C ARG A 151 5.15 28.67 -38.28
N ILE A 152 5.53 29.61 -37.41
CA ILE A 152 6.34 29.30 -36.23
C ILE A 152 5.53 28.46 -35.24
N VAL A 153 4.26 28.81 -35.02
CA VAL A 153 3.35 28.03 -34.16
C VAL A 153 3.13 26.62 -34.72
N ALA A 154 2.92 26.48 -36.02
CA ALA A 154 2.78 25.17 -36.66
C ALA A 154 4.06 24.32 -36.54
N ALA A 155 5.24 24.94 -36.61
CA ALA A 155 6.50 24.25 -36.38
C ALA A 155 6.65 23.81 -34.90
N SER A 156 6.30 24.67 -33.95
CA SER A 156 6.35 24.30 -32.52
C SER A 156 5.35 23.20 -32.16
N ASP A 157 4.17 23.19 -32.77
CA ASP A 157 3.18 22.13 -32.57
C ASP A 157 3.67 20.78 -33.12
N ALA A 158 4.36 20.80 -34.26
CA ALA A 158 4.99 19.61 -34.84
C ALA A 158 6.12 19.07 -33.94
N ASP A 159 6.96 19.96 -33.39
CA ASP A 159 8.02 19.59 -32.45
C ASP A 159 7.45 19.00 -31.16
N ALA A 160 6.39 19.60 -30.61
CA ALA A 160 5.71 19.11 -29.42
C ALA A 160 5.12 17.70 -29.65
N ALA A 161 4.48 17.47 -30.80
CA ALA A 161 3.95 16.16 -31.16
C ALA A 161 5.06 15.09 -31.29
N LEU A 162 6.22 15.47 -31.80
CA LEU A 162 7.36 14.57 -31.96
C LEU A 162 7.99 14.20 -30.60
N ILE A 163 8.10 15.17 -29.69
CA ILE A 163 8.54 14.93 -28.30
C ILE A 163 7.57 13.99 -27.58
N ASP A 164 6.26 14.22 -27.72
CA ASP A 164 5.26 13.39 -27.05
C ASP A 164 5.26 11.95 -27.60
N TRP A 165 5.44 11.77 -28.91
CA TRP A 165 5.63 10.46 -29.52
C TRP A 165 6.86 9.73 -28.97
N LEU A 166 8.01 10.40 -28.91
CA LEU A 166 9.25 9.83 -28.35
C LEU A 166 9.07 9.45 -26.87
N TRP A 167 8.42 10.31 -26.10
CA TRP A 167 8.18 10.10 -24.67
C TRP A 167 7.24 8.92 -24.41
N ASN A 168 6.19 8.80 -25.21
CA ASN A 168 5.25 7.68 -25.13
C ASN A 168 5.91 6.36 -25.56
N GLY A 169 6.78 6.38 -26.58
CA GLY A 169 7.59 5.22 -26.98
C GLY A 169 8.51 4.75 -25.86
N TRP A 170 9.29 5.67 -25.27
CA TRP A 170 10.17 5.35 -24.13
C TRP A 170 9.39 4.79 -22.93
N ARG A 171 8.21 5.35 -22.63
CA ARG A 171 7.38 4.88 -21.52
C ARG A 171 6.85 3.46 -21.78
N ALA A 172 6.44 3.16 -23.01
CA ALA A 172 5.99 1.83 -23.41
C ALA A 172 7.12 0.80 -23.26
N ASP A 173 8.33 1.12 -23.71
CA ASP A 173 9.50 0.25 -23.55
C ASP A 173 9.83 0.03 -22.07
N ARG A 174 9.80 1.09 -21.25
CA ARG A 174 10.01 0.99 -19.81
C ARG A 174 8.99 0.07 -19.14
N GLN A 175 7.71 0.18 -19.51
CA GLN A 175 6.66 -0.70 -18.99
C GLN A 175 6.84 -2.15 -19.45
N ALA A 176 7.26 -2.39 -20.69
CA ALA A 176 7.55 -3.73 -21.19
C ALA A 176 8.71 -4.39 -20.42
N VAL A 177 9.76 -3.64 -20.07
CA VAL A 177 10.89 -4.12 -19.26
C VAL A 177 10.47 -4.44 -17.83
N ILE A 178 9.60 -3.62 -17.22
CA ILE A 178 9.01 -3.90 -15.90
C ILE A 178 8.14 -5.16 -15.95
N ALA A 179 7.26 -5.28 -16.96
CA ALA A 179 6.38 -6.43 -17.15
C ALA A 179 7.15 -7.74 -17.42
N ALA A 180 8.31 -7.65 -18.09
CA ALA A 180 9.22 -8.78 -18.30
C ALA A 180 10.01 -9.16 -17.03
N GLY A 181 9.83 -8.45 -15.92
CA GLY A 181 10.50 -8.73 -14.65
C GLY A 181 11.98 -8.31 -14.63
N CYS A 182 12.42 -7.52 -15.60
CA CYS A 182 13.82 -7.08 -15.73
C CYS A 182 14.11 -5.78 -14.95
N ALA A 183 13.09 -5.11 -14.42
CA ALA A 183 13.24 -3.94 -13.55
C ALA A 183 12.19 -3.99 -12.43
N VAL A 184 12.63 -3.77 -11.19
CA VAL A 184 11.76 -3.66 -10.01
C VAL A 184 11.30 -2.20 -9.89
N GLU A 185 9.99 -1.96 -9.83
CA GLU A 185 9.46 -0.65 -9.44
C GLU A 185 9.92 -0.33 -8.02
N VAL A 186 10.83 0.63 -7.88
CA VAL A 186 11.01 1.32 -6.61
C VAL A 186 9.87 2.34 -6.55
N ASP A 187 8.74 1.91 -5.98
CA ASP A 187 7.65 2.82 -5.62
C ASP A 187 8.22 3.90 -4.67
N PRO A 188 7.93 5.20 -4.90
CA PRO A 188 8.33 6.28 -3.99
C PRO A 188 7.58 6.24 -2.64
#